data_AF-A0A2M7Z1L3-F1
#
_entry.id   AF-A0A2M7Z1L3-F1
#
_cell.length_a   1.000
_cell.length_b   1.000
_cell.length_c   1.000
_cell.angle_alpha   90.00
_cell.angle_beta   90.00
_cell.angle_gamma   90.00
#
_symmetry.space_group_name_H-M   'P 1'
#
loop_
_entity.id
_entity.type
_entity.pdbx_description
1 polymer ?
#
loop_
_entity_poly.entity_id
_entity_poly.type
_entity_poly.pdbx_seq_one_letter_code
_entity_poly.pdbx_strand_id
1 'polypeptide(L)'
;MAVQIINLAHESEIDIQRFISILSCDPALASKILRTANSPLYPYPKKIQNLHQAVMVLGLNATISLSLSFSLMKSLQASRGSGLDYALYWKRALLAGTACRVLGTTCGSTEIEELYLSSLLQDLGMLAPRSSVPGPL
;
A
#
# COMPACT_ATOMS: atom_id res chain seq x y z
N MET A 1 -5.60 -6.95 9.87
CA MET A 1 -5.27 -5.54 9.58
C MET A 1 -5.85 -5.06 8.25
N ALA A 2 -5.56 -5.70 7.11
CA ALA A 2 -6.13 -5.31 5.80
C ALA A 2 -7.66 -5.14 5.83
N VAL A 3 -8.39 -6.12 6.37
CA VAL A 3 -9.87 -6.05 6.53
C VAL A 3 -10.32 -4.88 7.39
N GLN A 4 -9.58 -4.56 8.47
CA GLN A 4 -9.92 -3.42 9.34
C GLN A 4 -9.71 -2.09 8.63
N ILE A 5 -8.66 -1.97 7.80
CA ILE A 5 -8.40 -0.78 6.98
C ILE A 5 -9.48 -0.63 5.90
N ILE A 6 -9.90 -1.73 5.26
CA ILE A 6 -11.00 -1.72 4.27
C ILE A 6 -12.32 -1.28 4.91
N ASN A 7 -12.67 -1.84 6.08
CA ASN A 7 -13.90 -1.46 6.78
C ASN A 7 -13.89 0.02 7.15
N LEU A 8 -12.76 0.52 7.65
CA LEU A 8 -12.61 1.92 8.02
C LEU A 8 -12.63 2.85 6.79
N ALA A 9 -12.13 2.39 5.63
CA ALA A 9 -12.21 3.15 4.37
C ALA A 9 -13.62 3.22 3.77
N HIS A 10 -14.56 2.37 4.20
CA HIS A 10 -15.97 2.41 3.77
C HIS A 10 -16.85 3.29 4.69
N GLU A 11 -16.32 3.80 5.81
CA GLU A 11 -17.04 4.74 6.67
C GLU A 11 -17.14 6.11 5.98
N SER A 12 -18.31 6.73 6.00
CA SER A 12 -18.59 8.01 5.30
C SER A 12 -17.74 9.19 5.80
N GLU A 13 -17.27 9.09 7.05
CA GLU A 13 -16.22 9.96 7.60
C GLU A 13 -15.16 9.07 8.25
N ILE A 14 -13.96 9.12 7.68
CA ILE A 14 -12.84 8.35 8.20
C ILE A 14 -12.23 9.11 9.39
N ASP A 15 -12.32 8.54 10.59
CA ASP A 15 -11.60 9.04 11.75
C ASP A 15 -10.09 8.75 11.61
N ILE A 16 -9.32 9.81 11.35
CA ILE A 16 -7.86 9.77 11.22
C ILE A 16 -7.19 9.22 12.49
N GLN A 17 -7.71 9.55 13.68
CA GLN A 17 -7.13 9.05 14.94
C GLN A 17 -7.34 7.54 15.09
N ARG A 18 -8.52 7.06 14.70
CA ARG A 18 -8.82 5.62 14.67
C ARG A 18 -7.95 4.90 13.65
N PHE A 19 -7.75 5.47 12.46
CA PHE A 19 -6.84 4.92 11.45
C PHE A 19 -5.39 4.85 11.95
N ILE A 20 -4.87 5.92 12.56
CA ILE A 20 -3.53 5.94 13.16
C ILE A 20 -3.41 4.90 14.27
N SER A 21 -4.45 4.73 15.07
CA SER A 21 -4.49 3.71 16.13
C SER A 21 -4.38 2.31 15.55
N ILE A 22 -5.09 2.01 14.47
CA ILE A 22 -4.96 0.74 13.74
C ILE A 22 -3.52 0.60 13.25
N LEU A 23 -2.97 1.57 12.51
CA LEU A 23 -1.60 1.52 11.98
C LEU A 23 -0.56 1.26 13.09
N SER A 24 -0.77 1.84 14.27
CA SER A 24 0.13 1.71 15.42
C SER A 24 0.17 0.30 16.01
N CYS A 25 -0.85 -0.52 15.77
CA CYS A 25 -0.86 -1.92 16.21
C CYS A 25 0.14 -2.81 15.45
N ASP A 26 0.68 -2.38 14.31
CA ASP A 26 1.73 -3.10 13.57
C ASP A 26 2.98 -2.22 13.40
N PRO A 27 3.99 -2.36 14.29
CA PRO A 27 5.21 -1.55 14.24
C PRO A 27 5.97 -1.68 12.91
N ALA A 28 5.90 -2.84 12.24
CA ALA A 28 6.56 -3.03 10.96
C ALA A 28 5.86 -2.21 9.87
N LEU A 29 4.53 -2.20 9.85
CA LEU A 29 3.73 -1.36 8.96
C LEU A 29 3.98 0.13 9.22
N ALA A 30 3.92 0.55 10.49
CA ALA A 30 4.16 1.94 10.91
C ALA A 30 5.54 2.43 10.45
N SER A 31 6.58 1.61 10.61
CA SER A 31 7.93 1.94 10.16
C SER A 31 8.02 2.13 8.64
N LYS A 32 7.29 1.33 7.86
CA LYS A 32 7.27 1.45 6.39
C LYS A 32 6.57 2.74 5.97
N ILE A 33 5.45 3.09 6.59
CA ILE A 33 4.75 4.36 6.33
C ILE A 33 5.67 5.56 6.64
N LEU A 34 6.33 5.57 7.79
CA LEU A 34 7.28 6.62 8.16
C LEU A 34 8.45 6.73 7.17
N ARG A 35 8.99 5.59 6.71
CA ARG A 35 10.05 5.57 5.69
C ARG A 35 9.57 6.13 4.36
N THR A 36 8.35 5.79 3.92
CA THR A 36 7.77 6.34 2.70
C THR A 36 7.55 7.85 2.81
N ALA A 37 7.01 8.31 3.93
CA ALA A 37 6.77 9.73 4.19
C ALA A 37 8.06 10.57 4.22
N ASN A 38 9.18 9.99 4.66
CA ASN A 38 10.50 10.63 4.62
C ASN A 38 11.26 10.40 3.31
N SER A 39 10.67 9.75 2.31
CA SER A 39 11.35 9.50 1.05
C SER A 39 11.40 10.77 0.18
N PRO A 40 12.38 10.88 -0.75
CA PRO A 40 12.46 12.03 -1.66
C PRO A 40 11.21 12.27 -2.53
N LEU A 41 10.32 11.27 -2.62
CA LEU A 41 9.03 11.38 -3.30
C LEU A 41 8.07 12.36 -2.58
N TYR A 42 8.23 12.53 -1.26
CA TYR A 42 7.42 13.42 -0.42
C TYR A 42 8.31 14.49 0.20
N PRO A 43 8.67 15.54 -0.57
CA PRO A 43 9.55 16.59 -0.06
C PRO A 43 8.88 17.33 1.10
N TYR A 44 9.49 17.26 2.27
CA TYR A 44 9.03 17.96 3.47
C TYR A 44 10.23 18.57 4.20
N PRO A 45 10.14 19.82 4.70
CA PRO A 45 11.30 20.56 5.22
C PRO A 45 11.89 19.99 6.52
N LYS A 46 11.16 19.13 7.22
CA LYS A 46 11.60 18.50 8.47
C LYS A 46 11.45 16.99 8.41
N LYS A 47 12.22 16.26 9.22
CA LYS A 47 12.05 14.82 9.35
C LYS A 47 10.71 14.48 10.02
N ILE A 48 9.94 13.61 9.41
CA ILE A 48 8.66 13.10 9.93
C ILE A 48 8.96 12.03 10.99
N GLN A 49 8.43 12.19 12.20
CA GLN A 49 8.74 11.33 13.35
C GLN A 49 7.57 10.50 13.87
N ASN A 50 6.33 10.83 13.49
CA ASN A 50 5.14 10.10 13.95
C ASN A 50 4.12 9.89 12.82
N LEU A 51 3.20 8.95 13.05
CA LEU A 51 2.20 8.56 12.05
C LEU A 51 1.23 9.68 11.72
N HIS A 52 0.91 10.55 12.68
CA HIS A 52 0.04 11.70 12.44
C HIS A 52 0.66 12.65 11.41
N GLN A 53 1.94 13.02 11.58
CA GLN A 53 2.69 13.81 10.62
C GLN A 53 2.80 13.10 9.26
N ALA A 54 3.01 11.78 9.26
CA ALA A 54 3.05 11.00 8.02
C ALA A 54 1.73 11.06 7.25
N VAL A 55 0.59 10.89 7.94
CA VAL A 55 -0.74 11.00 7.32
C VAL A 55 -0.97 12.41 6.76
N MET A 56 -0.57 13.47 7.48
CA MET A 56 -0.73 14.84 6.98
C MET A 56 0.13 15.14 5.74
N VAL A 57 1.33 14.57 5.65
CA VAL A 57 2.23 14.79 4.50
C VAL A 57 1.86 13.93 3.30
N LEU A 58 1.52 12.65 3.55
CA LEU A 58 1.15 11.71 2.49
C LEU A 58 -0.26 11.96 1.95
N GLY A 59 -1.18 12.42 2.81
CA GLY A 59 -2.62 12.37 2.60
C GLY A 59 -3.23 11.08 3.17
N LEU A 60 -4.50 11.17 3.58
CA LEU A 60 -5.24 10.06 4.19
C LEU A 60 -5.35 8.87 3.23
N ASN A 61 -5.89 9.10 2.03
CA ASN A 61 -6.10 8.06 1.03
C ASN A 61 -4.78 7.40 0.58
N ALA A 62 -3.72 8.18 0.33
CA ALA A 62 -2.39 7.67 0.04
C ALA A 62 -1.89 6.72 1.13
N THR A 63 -2.12 7.09 2.40
CA THR A 63 -1.72 6.27 3.55
C THR A 63 -2.57 5.01 3.64
N ILE A 64 -3.87 5.06 3.33
CA ILE A 64 -4.75 3.90 3.24
C ILE A 64 -4.25 2.94 2.14
N SER A 65 -3.99 3.43 0.93
CA SER A 65 -3.50 2.60 -0.17
C SER A 65 -2.16 1.94 0.16
N LEU A 66 -1.21 2.68 0.75
CA LEU A 66 0.08 2.13 1.20
C LEU A 66 -0.09 1.08 2.31
N SER A 67 -0.98 1.35 3.26
CA SER A 67 -1.27 0.46 4.38
C SER A 67 -1.87 -0.87 3.90
N LEU A 68 -2.82 -0.82 2.96
CA LEU A 68 -3.38 -1.99 2.30
C LEU A 68 -2.30 -2.75 1.54
N SER A 69 -1.48 -2.05 0.77
CA SER A 69 -0.37 -2.62 -0.01
C SER A 69 0.57 -3.43 0.87
N PHE A 70 1.03 -2.83 1.98
CA PHE A 70 1.97 -3.49 2.90
C PHE A 70 1.30 -4.61 3.71
N SER A 71 0.03 -4.48 4.07
CA SER A 71 -0.73 -5.55 4.73
C SER A 71 -0.88 -6.77 3.82
N LEU A 72 -1.16 -6.54 2.54
CA LEU A 72 -1.29 -7.58 1.53
C LEU A 72 0.06 -8.26 1.27
N MET A 73 1.14 -7.49 1.18
CA MET A 73 2.52 -8.00 1.11
C MET A 73 2.84 -8.97 2.25
N LYS A 74 2.48 -8.60 3.48
CA LYS A 74 2.73 -9.45 4.65
C LYS A 74 1.98 -10.78 4.55
N SER A 75 0.72 -10.76 4.09
CA SER A 75 -0.10 -11.96 3.89
C SER A 75 0.50 -12.89 2.83
N LEU A 76 0.91 -12.33 1.70
CA LEU A 76 1.43 -13.12 0.57
C LEU A 76 2.82 -13.72 0.84
N GLN A 77 3.68 -13.03 1.59
CA GLN A 77 4.97 -13.59 2.01
C GLN A 77 4.84 -14.75 3.01
N ALA A 78 3.71 -14.89 3.69
CA ALA A 78 3.44 -16.04 4.55
C ALA A 78 3.06 -17.29 3.74
N SER A 79 2.56 -17.13 2.51
CA SER A 79 2.25 -18.21 1.57
C SER A 79 3.48 -18.63 0.76
N ARG A 80 4.54 -19.10 1.44
CA ARG A 80 5.79 -19.53 0.79
C ARG A 80 5.63 -20.92 0.17
N GLY A 81 5.06 -21.01 -1.03
CA GLY A 81 4.90 -22.28 -1.73
C GLY A 81 5.10 -22.26 -3.26
N SER A 82 5.23 -21.08 -3.89
CA SER A 82 5.03 -20.96 -5.35
C SER A 82 6.28 -20.87 -6.23
N GLY A 83 7.50 -20.91 -5.69
CA GLY A 83 8.72 -20.68 -6.49
C GLY A 83 8.84 -19.27 -7.09
N LEU A 84 7.91 -18.36 -6.74
CA LEU A 84 7.92 -16.97 -7.17
C LEU A 84 8.86 -16.15 -6.28
N ASP A 85 9.68 -15.29 -6.88
CA ASP A 85 10.41 -14.27 -6.13
C ASP A 85 9.46 -13.14 -5.73
N TYR A 86 8.82 -13.31 -4.58
CA TYR A 86 7.90 -12.34 -4.00
C TYR A 86 8.58 -10.97 -3.79
N ALA A 87 9.88 -10.92 -3.49
CA ALA A 87 10.57 -9.64 -3.28
C ALA A 87 10.70 -8.86 -4.60
N LEU A 88 11.06 -9.54 -5.68
CA LEU A 88 11.13 -8.94 -7.02
C LEU A 88 9.74 -8.51 -7.52
N TYR A 89 8.73 -9.36 -7.35
CA TYR A 89 7.34 -9.03 -7.65
C TYR A 89 6.91 -7.74 -6.94
N TRP A 90 7.12 -7.67 -5.63
CA TRP A 90 6.68 -6.52 -4.83
C TRP A 90 7.45 -5.24 -5.18
N LYS A 91 8.74 -5.37 -5.48
CA LYS A 91 9.54 -4.25 -5.97
C LYS A 91 8.97 -3.71 -7.28
N ARG A 92 8.57 -4.57 -8.22
CA ARG A 92 7.90 -4.18 -9.46
C ARG A 92 6.56 -3.48 -9.20
N ALA A 93 5.68 -4.08 -8.39
CA ALA A 93 4.38 -3.50 -8.08
C ALA A 93 4.50 -2.10 -7.42
N LEU A 94 5.46 -1.93 -6.52
CA LEU A 94 5.73 -0.65 -5.88
C LEU A 94 6.32 0.38 -6.87
N LEU A 95 7.23 -0.03 -7.75
CA LEU A 95 7.77 0.82 -8.81
C LEU A 95 6.69 1.24 -9.81
N ALA A 96 5.81 0.32 -10.21
CA ALA A 96 4.69 0.62 -11.09
C ALA A 96 3.71 1.60 -10.44
N GLY A 97 3.29 1.35 -9.19
CA GLY A 97 2.43 2.27 -8.45
C GLY A 97 3.05 3.66 -8.29
N THR A 98 4.31 3.74 -7.87
CA THR A 98 5.01 5.03 -7.73
C THR A 98 5.16 5.76 -9.08
N ALA A 99 5.52 5.06 -10.16
CA ALA A 99 5.56 5.62 -11.50
C ALA A 99 4.19 6.14 -11.94
N CYS A 100 3.12 5.39 -11.70
CA CYS A 100 1.76 5.80 -12.02
C CYS A 100 1.35 7.06 -11.24
N ARG A 101 1.77 7.18 -9.97
CA ARG A 101 1.55 8.39 -9.17
C ARG A 101 2.32 9.61 -9.69
N VAL A 102 3.58 9.45 -10.08
CA VAL A 102 4.37 10.55 -10.68
C VAL A 102 3.80 10.96 -12.04
N LEU A 103 3.41 10.00 -12.87
CA LEU A 103 2.80 10.28 -14.17
C LEU A 103 1.42 10.92 -14.03
N GLY A 104 0.57 10.39 -13.14
CA GLY A 104 -0.76 10.93 -12.87
C GLY A 104 -0.71 12.37 -12.38
N THR A 105 0.23 12.70 -11.47
CA THR A 105 0.45 14.09 -11.02
C THR A 105 0.94 14.98 -12.16
N THR A 106 1.86 14.50 -12.99
CA THR A 106 2.39 15.28 -14.14
C THR A 106 1.31 15.51 -15.21
N CYS A 107 0.43 14.54 -15.44
CA CYS A 107 -0.66 14.61 -16.41
C CYS A 107 -1.92 15.32 -15.88
N GLY A 108 -1.95 15.75 -14.61
CA GLY A 108 -3.10 16.41 -14.00
C GLY A 108 -4.30 15.49 -13.74
N SER A 109 -4.07 14.18 -13.57
CA SER A 109 -5.14 13.23 -13.23
C SER A 109 -5.61 13.45 -11.79
N THR A 110 -6.92 13.40 -11.57
CA THR A 110 -7.54 13.46 -10.23
C THR A 110 -7.56 12.11 -9.51
N GLU A 111 -7.37 11.00 -10.22
CA GLU A 111 -7.51 9.62 -9.71
C GLU A 111 -6.16 8.96 -9.41
N ILE A 112 -5.17 9.75 -9.01
CA ILE A 112 -3.79 9.30 -8.76
C ILE A 112 -3.72 8.12 -7.78
N GLU A 113 -4.60 8.09 -6.79
CA GLU A 113 -4.62 7.06 -5.75
C GLU A 113 -5.26 5.76 -6.21
N GLU A 114 -6.29 5.84 -7.05
CA GLU A 114 -6.91 4.70 -7.69
C GLU A 114 -5.98 4.10 -8.75
N LEU A 115 -5.25 4.94 -9.49
CA LEU A 115 -4.21 4.52 -10.42
C LEU A 115 -3.03 3.84 -9.70
N TYR A 116 -2.58 4.41 -8.57
CA TYR A 116 -1.55 3.81 -7.72
C TYR A 116 -1.99 2.44 -7.21
N LEU A 117 -3.21 2.36 -6.68
CA LEU A 117 -3.76 1.11 -6.15
C LEU A 117 -3.95 0.08 -7.26
N SER A 118 -4.53 0.47 -8.40
CA SER A 118 -4.72 -0.40 -9.57
C SER A 118 -3.41 -0.97 -10.08
N SER A 119 -2.37 -0.14 -10.20
CA SER A 119 -1.01 -0.58 -10.61
C SER A 119 -0.41 -1.58 -9.62
N LEU A 120 -0.72 -1.41 -8.32
CA LEU A 120 -0.22 -2.28 -7.27
C LEU A 120 -0.98 -3.62 -7.20
N LEU A 121 -2.27 -3.59 -7.56
CA LEU A 121 -3.14 -4.77 -7.62
C LEU A 121 -3.00 -5.53 -8.95
N GLN A 122 -2.58 -4.90 -10.04
CA GLN A 122 -2.65 -5.49 -11.39
C GLN A 122 -1.94 -6.85 -11.47
N ASP A 123 -0.79 -6.98 -10.80
CA ASP A 123 0.03 -8.18 -10.90
C ASP A 123 -0.44 -9.25 -9.87
N LEU A 124 -1.42 -8.96 -8.99
CA LEU A 124 -1.86 -9.90 -7.95
C LEU A 124 -2.44 -11.19 -8.52
N GLY A 125 -3.00 -11.13 -9.73
CA GLY A 125 -3.43 -12.32 -10.46
C GLY A 125 -2.30 -13.33 -10.70
N MET A 126 -1.05 -12.86 -10.78
CA MET A 126 0.13 -13.72 -10.94
C MET A 126 0.56 -14.41 -9.63
N LEU A 127 0.08 -13.91 -8.49
CA LEU A 127 0.32 -14.49 -7.17
C LEU A 127 -0.77 -15.48 -6.75
N ALA A 128 -1.85 -15.58 -7.53
CA ALA A 128 -2.87 -16.61 -7.32
C ALA A 128 -2.18 -17.98 -7.38
N PRO A 129 -2.33 -18.84 -6.35
CA PRO A 129 -1.77 -20.17 -6.37
C PRO A 129 -2.28 -20.93 -7.61
N ARG A 130 -1.39 -21.63 -8.32
CA ARG A 130 -1.74 -22.63 -9.35
C ARG A 130 -2.43 -23.88 -8.74
N SER A 131 -3.11 -23.74 -7.60
CA SER A 131 -3.91 -24.77 -6.95
C SER A 131 -5.41 -24.47 -7.00
N SER A 132 -5.82 -23.28 -7.48
CA SER A 132 -7.23 -22.98 -7.78
C SER A 132 -7.60 -23.27 -9.24
N VAL A 133 -6.64 -23.68 -10.06
CA VAL A 133 -6.91 -24.29 -11.37
C VAL A 133 -7.12 -25.78 -11.10
N PRO A 134 -8.35 -26.33 -11.25
CA PRO A 134 -8.53 -27.77 -11.23
C PRO A 134 -7.61 -28.38 -12.30
N GLY A 135 -6.87 -29.43 -11.94
CA GLY A 135 -5.98 -30.12 -12.87
C GLY A 135 -6.73 -30.52 -14.15
N PRO A 136 -6.04 -30.62 -15.29
CA PRO A 136 -6.68 -31.03 -16.53
C PRO A 136 -7.33 -32.41 -16.31
N LEU A 137 -8.61 -32.51 -16.67
CA LEU A 137 -9.35 -33.77 -16.73
C LEU A 137 -8.64 -34.78 -17.65
#